data_AF-A0A5B8LMV4-F1
#
_entry.id   AF-A0A5B8LMV4-F1
#
_cell.length_a   1.000
_cell.length_b   1.000
_cell.length_c   1.000
_cell.angle_alpha   90.00
_cell.angle_beta   90.00
_cell.angle_gamma   90.00
#
_symmetry.space_group_name_H-M   'P 1'
#
loop_
_entity.id
_entity.type
_entity.pdbx_description
1 polymer ?
#
loop_
_entity_poly.entity_id
_entity_poly.type
_entity_poly.pdbx_seq_one_letter_code
_entity_poly.pdbx_strand_id
1 'polypeptide(L)'
;MPSRRAQARYRECGGCVLTLTIRPAEPADAALILRFVKELAEFEREPDAVVATEAGLAYALFEERSAEAVIAEQDGAPVGFALFFHNFSTWTGRKGVYLEDLYVTPEARGSGVGTALLRHLAGIALDRDCARFEWAVLDWNTPAVDFYTAMGADSQDEWTVRRVTGDALVKLAGRD
;
A
#
# COMPACT_ATOMS: atom_id res chain seq x y z
N MET A 1 -3.77 -12.02 -44.61
CA MET A 1 -2.46 -12.46 -44.07
C MET A 1 -2.10 -11.57 -42.88
N PRO A 2 -1.54 -12.13 -41.79
CA PRO A 2 -2.08 -11.92 -40.45
C PRO A 2 -1.13 -11.17 -39.49
N SER A 3 -1.65 -10.32 -38.60
CA SER A 3 -0.91 -9.90 -37.40
C SER A 3 -1.35 -10.75 -36.21
N ARG A 4 -0.52 -11.75 -35.90
CA ARG A 4 -0.64 -12.64 -34.75
C ARG A 4 -0.39 -11.85 -33.47
N ARG A 5 -1.42 -11.70 -32.62
CA ARG A 5 -1.22 -11.40 -31.20
C ARG A 5 -0.64 -12.65 -30.54
N ALA A 6 0.54 -12.52 -29.95
CA ALA A 6 1.16 -13.57 -29.16
C ALA A 6 0.39 -13.74 -27.86
N GLN A 7 -0.53 -14.71 -27.82
CA GLN A 7 -0.99 -15.30 -26.57
C GLN A 7 0.09 -16.28 -26.12
N ALA A 8 0.69 -16.02 -24.96
CA ALA A 8 1.53 -17.00 -24.29
C ALA A 8 0.63 -18.17 -23.86
N ARG A 9 0.72 -19.30 -24.60
CA ARG A 9 0.04 -20.54 -24.26
C ARG A 9 0.79 -21.24 -23.14
N TYR A 10 0.30 -21.11 -21.90
CA TYR A 10 0.69 -22.02 -20.83
C TYR A 10 -0.04 -23.36 -21.04
N ARG A 11 0.71 -24.46 -20.94
CA ARG A 11 0.21 -25.84 -21.01
C ARG A 11 -0.76 -26.09 -19.86
N GLU A 12 -1.96 -26.54 -20.18
CA GLU A 12 -3.01 -26.95 -19.25
C GLU A 12 -2.59 -28.24 -18.50
N CYS A 13 -2.45 -28.14 -17.18
CA CYS A 13 -2.60 -29.24 -16.23
C CYS A 13 -3.69 -28.79 -15.24
N GLY A 14 -4.71 -29.63 -15.01
CA GLY A 14 -5.95 -29.27 -14.31
C GLY A 14 -5.77 -28.85 -12.84
N GLY A 15 -5.53 -27.56 -12.63
CA GLY A 15 -5.65 -26.86 -11.35
C GLY A 15 -6.42 -25.56 -11.57
N CYS A 16 -7.29 -25.19 -10.64
CA CYS A 16 -7.97 -23.90 -10.67
C CYS A 16 -6.91 -22.80 -10.67
N VAL A 17 -6.79 -22.02 -11.75
CA VAL A 17 -5.89 -20.87 -11.79
C VAL A 17 -6.57 -19.78 -10.98
N LEU A 18 -6.11 -19.56 -9.74
CA LEU A 18 -6.55 -18.43 -8.91
C LEU A 18 -6.32 -17.14 -9.71
N THR A 19 -7.39 -16.38 -9.93
CA THR A 19 -7.32 -15.13 -10.68
C THR A 19 -7.11 -13.98 -9.70
N LEU A 20 -5.90 -13.42 -9.68
CA LEU A 20 -5.57 -12.22 -8.90
C LEU A 20 -5.89 -10.97 -9.71
N THR A 21 -6.69 -10.08 -9.14
CA THR A 21 -6.99 -8.75 -9.71
C THR A 21 -6.68 -7.65 -8.70
N ILE A 22 -6.32 -6.47 -9.19
CA ILE A 22 -6.12 -5.28 -8.38
C ILE A 22 -7.02 -4.19 -8.96
N ARG A 23 -7.85 -3.59 -8.11
CA ARG A 23 -8.77 -2.52 -8.48
C ARG A 23 -8.63 -1.32 -7.54
N PRO A 24 -8.97 -0.10 -7.99
CA PRO A 24 -9.19 1.02 -7.08
C PRO A 24 -10.21 0.67 -6.01
N ALA A 25 -9.99 1.16 -4.79
CA ALA A 25 -11.02 1.14 -3.77
C ALA A 25 -12.17 2.09 -4.13
N GLU A 26 -13.38 1.74 -3.69
CA GLU A 26 -14.60 2.52 -3.84
C GLU A 26 -15.16 2.88 -2.46
N PRO A 27 -16.08 3.86 -2.34
CA PRO A 27 -16.66 4.24 -1.05
C PRO A 27 -17.22 3.06 -0.22
N ALA A 28 -17.73 2.02 -0.89
CA ALA A 28 -18.24 0.82 -0.25
C ALA A 28 -17.14 -0.03 0.44
N ASP A 29 -15.87 0.16 0.10
CA ASP A 29 -14.74 -0.55 0.70
C ASP A 29 -14.26 0.07 2.02
N ALA A 30 -14.84 1.20 2.49
CA ALA A 30 -14.36 1.89 3.68
C ALA A 30 -14.33 0.98 4.94
N ALA A 31 -15.38 0.18 5.15
CA ALA A 31 -15.42 -0.80 6.24
C ALA A 31 -14.36 -1.91 6.09
N LEU A 32 -14.13 -2.36 4.86
CA LEU A 32 -13.12 -3.37 4.54
C LEU A 32 -11.70 -2.85 4.79
N ILE A 33 -11.40 -1.63 4.34
CA ILE A 33 -10.12 -0.96 4.58
C ILE A 33 -9.89 -0.79 6.08
N LEU A 34 -10.89 -0.30 6.82
CA LEU A 34 -10.76 -0.17 8.28
C LEU A 34 -10.43 -1.52 8.95
N ARG A 35 -11.07 -2.60 8.50
CA ARG A 35 -10.77 -3.94 9.01
C ARG A 35 -9.32 -4.34 8.72
N PHE A 36 -8.85 -4.17 7.48
CA PHE A 36 -7.46 -4.51 7.15
C PHE A 36 -6.43 -3.63 7.87
N VAL A 37 -6.71 -2.35 8.09
CA VAL A 37 -5.87 -1.46 8.92
C VAL A 37 -5.77 -1.99 10.35
N LYS A 38 -6.89 -2.45 10.94
CA LYS A 38 -6.86 -3.05 12.29
C LYS A 38 -6.07 -4.35 12.32
N GLU A 39 -6.27 -5.24 11.35
CA GLU A 39 -5.51 -6.49 11.24
C GLU A 39 -4.00 -6.22 11.04
N LEU A 40 -3.63 -5.17 10.30
CA LEU A 40 -2.25 -4.72 10.15
C LEU A 40 -1.70 -4.17 11.46
N ALA A 41 -2.41 -3.29 12.14
CA ALA A 41 -1.98 -2.71 13.42
C ALA A 41 -1.82 -3.77 14.53
N GLU A 42 -2.66 -4.82 14.53
CA GLU A 42 -2.47 -5.99 15.38
C GLU A 42 -1.14 -6.70 15.09
N PHE A 43 -0.80 -6.91 13.82
CA PHE A 43 0.48 -7.49 13.41
C PHE A 43 1.67 -6.58 13.78
N GLU A 44 1.51 -5.26 13.65
CA GLU A 44 2.51 -4.25 13.99
C GLU A 44 2.68 -4.00 15.49
N ARG A 45 1.85 -4.65 16.32
CA ARG A 45 1.83 -4.57 17.79
C ARG A 45 1.36 -3.21 18.31
N GLU A 46 0.57 -2.49 17.53
CA GLU A 46 -0.03 -1.18 17.88
C GLU A 46 -1.56 -1.13 17.66
N PRO A 47 -2.36 -2.13 18.09
CA PRO A 47 -3.81 -2.16 17.80
C PRO A 47 -4.56 -0.95 18.38
N ASP A 48 -4.13 -0.44 19.53
CA ASP A 48 -4.76 0.70 20.21
C ASP A 48 -4.49 2.05 19.51
N ALA A 49 -3.55 2.08 18.56
CA ALA A 49 -3.28 3.29 17.76
C ALA A 49 -4.37 3.56 16.72
N VAL A 50 -5.19 2.56 16.36
CA VAL A 50 -6.24 2.70 15.35
C VAL A 50 -7.47 3.40 15.93
N VAL A 51 -7.40 4.73 15.98
CA VAL A 51 -8.54 5.61 16.31
C VAL A 51 -9.40 5.96 15.08
N ALA A 52 -9.00 5.52 13.89
CA ALA A 52 -9.72 5.76 12.66
C ALA A 52 -11.13 5.13 12.69
N THR A 53 -12.08 5.80 12.04
CA THR A 53 -13.46 5.32 11.89
C THR A 53 -13.76 5.09 10.42
N GLU A 54 -14.77 4.26 10.14
CA GLU A 54 -15.22 3.99 8.77
C GLU A 54 -15.63 5.28 8.06
N ALA A 55 -16.43 6.12 8.72
CA ALA A 55 -16.84 7.41 8.18
C ALA A 55 -15.64 8.35 7.94
N GLY A 56 -14.66 8.36 8.85
CA GLY A 56 -13.44 9.16 8.68
C GLY A 56 -12.60 8.71 7.49
N LEU A 57 -12.41 7.40 7.31
CA LEU A 57 -11.70 6.86 6.15
C LEU A 57 -12.48 7.11 4.84
N ALA A 58 -13.80 6.93 4.85
CA ALA A 58 -14.64 7.21 3.68
C ALA A 58 -14.49 8.67 3.23
N TYR A 59 -14.59 9.60 4.18
CA TYR A 59 -14.39 11.02 3.91
C TYR A 59 -12.98 11.32 3.37
N ALA A 60 -11.93 10.86 4.06
CA ALA A 60 -10.55 11.15 3.69
C ALA A 60 -10.17 10.59 2.31
N LEU A 61 -10.61 9.37 1.98
CA LEU A 61 -10.24 8.70 0.73
C LEU A 61 -11.08 9.17 -0.47
N PHE A 62 -12.38 9.42 -0.28
CA PHE A 62 -13.30 9.58 -1.42
C PHE A 62 -13.85 11.00 -1.58
N GLU A 63 -13.96 11.77 -0.49
CA GLU A 63 -14.41 13.16 -0.55
C GLU A 63 -13.23 14.13 -0.59
N GLU A 64 -12.36 14.10 0.42
CA GLU A 64 -11.19 14.98 0.52
C GLU A 64 -10.06 14.56 -0.42
N ARG A 65 -9.94 13.25 -0.69
CA ARG A 65 -8.88 12.63 -1.49
C ARG A 65 -7.48 12.90 -0.92
N SER A 66 -7.37 12.81 0.39
CA SER A 66 -6.12 12.91 1.15
C SER A 66 -5.16 11.76 0.86
N ALA A 67 -5.71 10.59 0.51
CA ALA A 67 -4.97 9.41 0.06
C ALA A 67 -5.80 8.58 -0.94
N GLU A 68 -5.17 7.60 -1.57
CA GLU A 68 -5.78 6.65 -2.48
C GLU A 68 -5.55 5.22 -1.98
N ALA A 69 -6.45 4.29 -2.30
CA ALA A 69 -6.31 2.89 -1.95
C ALA A 69 -6.64 1.97 -3.13
N VAL A 70 -6.00 0.81 -3.17
CA VAL A 70 -6.32 -0.29 -4.10
C VAL A 70 -6.57 -1.58 -3.33
N ILE A 71 -7.51 -2.39 -3.81
CA ILE A 71 -7.86 -3.69 -3.24
C ILE A 71 -7.33 -4.79 -4.15
N ALA A 72 -6.67 -5.79 -3.55
CA ALA A 72 -6.32 -7.04 -4.22
C ALA A 72 -7.39 -8.09 -3.96
N GLU A 73 -7.91 -8.69 -5.02
CA GLU A 73 -8.91 -9.74 -4.96
C GLU A 73 -8.39 -11.03 -5.59
N GLN A 74 -8.55 -12.15 -4.88
CA GLN A 74 -8.34 -13.50 -5.42
C GLN A 74 -9.70 -14.15 -5.62
N ASP A 75 -10.01 -14.48 -6.88
CA ASP A 75 -11.31 -15.05 -7.27
C ASP A 75 -12.51 -14.21 -6.78
N GLY A 76 -12.35 -12.88 -6.79
CA GLY A 76 -13.36 -11.90 -6.35
C GLY A 76 -13.44 -11.70 -4.84
N ALA A 77 -12.63 -12.41 -4.03
CA ALA A 77 -12.55 -12.19 -2.59
C ALA A 77 -11.41 -11.23 -2.25
N PRO A 78 -11.64 -10.16 -1.46
CA PRO A 78 -10.57 -9.24 -1.06
C PRO A 78 -9.60 -9.92 -0.09
N VAL A 79 -8.33 -9.94 -0.46
CA VAL A 79 -7.24 -10.61 0.28
C VAL A 79 -6.08 -9.69 0.64
N GLY A 80 -6.13 -8.43 0.24
CA GLY A 80 -5.13 -7.44 0.61
C GLY A 80 -5.49 -6.06 0.10
N PHE A 81 -4.76 -5.06 0.58
CA PHE A 81 -4.89 -3.67 0.13
C PHE A 81 -3.55 -2.95 0.20
N ALA A 82 -3.48 -1.83 -0.52
CA ALA A 82 -2.43 -0.84 -0.33
C ALA A 82 -3.06 0.56 -0.28
N LEU A 83 -2.63 1.38 0.69
CA LEU A 83 -3.00 2.79 0.81
C LEU A 83 -1.77 3.67 0.59
N PHE A 84 -1.90 4.68 -0.26
CA PHE A 84 -0.78 5.51 -0.67
C PHE A 84 -1.21 6.95 -0.96
N PHE A 85 -0.24 7.85 -0.99
CA PHE A 85 -0.44 9.26 -1.35
C PHE A 85 0.81 9.80 -2.07
N HIS A 86 0.75 11.05 -2.53
CA HIS A 86 1.92 11.67 -3.16
C HIS A 86 2.77 12.45 -2.16
N ASN A 87 4.07 12.18 -2.17
CA ASN A 87 5.06 13.05 -1.53
C ASN A 87 5.75 13.92 -2.60
N PHE A 88 6.67 14.79 -2.19
CA PHE A 88 7.43 15.63 -3.11
C PHE A 88 8.92 15.64 -2.73
N SER A 89 9.80 15.55 -3.72
CA SER A 89 11.23 15.72 -3.53
C SER A 89 11.66 17.08 -4.08
N THR A 90 12.17 17.94 -3.20
CA THR A 90 12.75 19.22 -3.58
C THR A 90 14.04 19.06 -4.37
N TRP A 91 14.71 17.90 -4.27
CA TRP A 91 15.96 17.63 -4.98
C TRP A 91 15.72 17.23 -6.44
N THR A 92 14.61 16.53 -6.73
CA THR A 92 14.24 16.16 -8.10
C THR A 92 13.22 17.11 -8.72
N GLY A 93 12.58 17.96 -7.91
CA GLY A 93 11.48 18.84 -8.34
C GLY A 93 10.22 18.07 -8.75
N ARG A 94 10.10 16.79 -8.37
CA ARG A 94 9.02 15.90 -8.80
C ARG A 94 8.31 15.26 -7.62
N LYS A 95 7.07 14.86 -7.88
CA LYS A 95 6.29 14.04 -6.95
C LYS A 95 6.92 12.66 -6.78
N GLY A 96 6.62 12.02 -5.67
CA GLY A 96 6.80 10.59 -5.44
C GLY A 96 5.49 9.96 -5.04
N VAL A 97 5.44 8.63 -5.03
CA VAL A 97 4.40 7.85 -4.33
C VAL A 97 4.97 7.45 -2.98
N TYR A 98 4.20 7.68 -1.91
CA TYR A 98 4.48 7.16 -0.58
C TYR A 98 3.42 6.12 -0.24
N LEU A 99 3.85 4.88 0.01
CA LEU A 99 2.99 3.80 0.50
C LEU A 99 2.95 3.88 2.02
N GLU A 100 1.74 4.13 2.55
CA GLU A 100 1.46 4.17 3.99
C GLU A 100 1.28 2.74 4.51
N ASP A 101 0.30 2.02 3.97
CA ASP A 101 -0.07 0.68 4.44
C ASP A 101 -0.02 -0.33 3.29
N LEU A 102 0.62 -1.47 3.53
CA LEU A 102 0.53 -2.67 2.70
C LEU A 102 0.12 -3.85 3.56
N TYR A 103 -1.01 -4.45 3.26
CA TYR A 103 -1.49 -5.61 3.99
C TYR A 103 -1.97 -6.73 3.05
N VAL A 104 -1.67 -7.95 3.47
CA VAL A 104 -2.18 -9.19 2.86
C VAL A 104 -2.65 -10.09 3.98
N THR A 105 -3.87 -10.62 3.85
CA THR A 105 -4.46 -11.53 4.83
C THR A 105 -3.55 -12.74 5.05
N PRO A 106 -3.49 -13.31 6.27
CA PRO A 106 -2.60 -14.42 6.59
C PRO A 106 -2.70 -15.58 5.59
N GLU A 107 -3.91 -15.91 5.13
CA GLU A 107 -4.20 -17.02 4.23
C GLU A 107 -3.66 -16.79 2.81
N ALA A 108 -3.50 -15.53 2.39
CA ALA A 108 -3.02 -15.16 1.08
C ALA A 108 -1.51 -14.82 1.06
N ARG A 109 -0.82 -14.84 2.21
CA ARG A 109 0.63 -14.61 2.27
C ARG A 109 1.40 -15.70 1.52
N GLY A 110 2.51 -15.33 0.90
CA GLY A 110 3.30 -16.25 0.06
C GLY A 110 2.70 -16.58 -1.31
N SER A 111 1.49 -16.10 -1.62
CA SER A 111 0.84 -16.30 -2.94
C SER A 111 1.17 -15.22 -3.99
N GLY A 112 2.04 -14.27 -3.67
CA GLY A 112 2.47 -13.20 -4.57
C GLY A 112 1.61 -11.93 -4.56
N VAL A 113 0.56 -11.86 -3.72
CA VAL A 113 -0.33 -10.68 -3.62
C VAL A 113 0.43 -9.40 -3.28
N GLY A 114 1.31 -9.42 -2.27
CA GLY A 114 2.10 -8.24 -1.89
C GLY A 114 2.99 -7.73 -3.02
N THR A 115 3.64 -8.63 -3.76
CA THR A 115 4.42 -8.29 -4.95
C THR A 115 3.56 -7.66 -6.04
N ALA A 116 2.34 -8.19 -6.25
CA ALA A 116 1.43 -7.63 -7.25
C ALA A 116 0.97 -6.22 -6.88
N LEU A 117 0.64 -5.97 -5.61
CA LEU A 117 0.28 -4.65 -5.09
C LEU A 117 1.42 -3.63 -5.29
N LEU A 118 2.65 -3.99 -4.91
CA LEU A 118 3.81 -3.11 -5.07
C LEU A 118 4.13 -2.82 -6.54
N ARG A 119 4.02 -3.83 -7.42
CA ARG A 119 4.17 -3.63 -8.86
C ARG A 119 3.09 -2.71 -9.43
N HIS A 120 1.86 -2.84 -8.95
CA HIS A 120 0.76 -1.96 -9.35
C HIS A 120 1.04 -0.51 -8.95
N LEU A 121 1.46 -0.26 -7.71
CA LEU A 121 1.83 1.07 -7.22
C LEU A 121 3.05 1.65 -7.94
N ALA A 122 4.06 0.82 -8.26
CA ALA A 122 5.19 1.25 -9.08
C ALA A 122 4.74 1.66 -10.50
N GLY A 123 3.78 0.94 -11.09
CA GLY A 123 3.13 1.34 -12.35
C GLY A 123 2.44 2.71 -12.24
N ILE A 124 1.66 2.92 -11.17
CA ILE A 124 1.03 4.21 -10.88
C ILE A 124 2.08 5.33 -10.77
N ALA A 125 3.20 5.08 -10.09
CA ALA A 125 4.28 6.06 -9.96
C ALA A 125 4.84 6.45 -11.35
N LEU A 126 5.10 5.48 -12.22
CA LEU A 126 5.59 5.72 -13.58
C LEU A 126 4.57 6.47 -14.43
N ASP A 127 3.31 6.04 -14.41
CA ASP A 127 2.22 6.67 -15.19
C ASP A 127 1.98 8.13 -14.77
N ARG A 128 2.35 8.48 -13.54
CA ARG A 128 2.20 9.83 -12.96
C ARG A 128 3.50 10.65 -12.95
N ASP A 129 4.54 10.21 -13.68
CA ASP A 129 5.87 10.86 -13.74
C ASP A 129 6.48 11.11 -12.35
N CYS A 130 6.26 10.18 -11.42
CA CYS A 130 6.86 10.23 -10.09
C CYS A 130 8.32 9.79 -10.15
N ALA A 131 9.18 10.52 -9.43
CA ALA A 131 10.61 10.23 -9.39
C ALA A 131 10.98 9.06 -8.47
N ARG A 132 10.10 8.71 -7.53
CA ARG A 132 10.38 7.75 -6.46
C ARG A 132 9.11 7.09 -5.94
N PHE A 133 9.30 5.91 -5.38
CA PHE A 133 8.31 5.14 -4.65
C PHE A 133 8.93 4.69 -3.31
N GLU A 134 8.34 5.10 -2.19
CA GLU A 134 8.94 4.96 -0.86
C GLU A 134 7.90 4.51 0.17
N TRP A 135 8.35 3.87 1.25
CA TRP A 135 7.54 3.47 2.41
C TRP A 135 8.42 3.33 3.64
N ALA A 136 7.79 3.23 4.82
CA ALA A 136 8.47 2.84 6.05
C ALA A 136 8.28 1.34 6.32
N VAL A 137 9.19 0.75 7.07
CA VAL A 137 9.08 -0.62 7.58
C VAL A 137 9.61 -0.66 9.01
N LEU A 138 8.94 -1.41 9.88
CA LEU A 138 9.39 -1.60 11.25
C LEU A 138 10.72 -2.37 11.27
N ASP A 139 11.69 -1.89 12.07
CA ASP A 139 13.05 -2.41 12.15
C ASP A 139 13.13 -3.91 12.52
N TRP A 140 12.21 -4.36 13.37
CA TRP A 140 12.09 -5.75 13.80
C TRP A 140 11.50 -6.67 12.73
N ASN A 141 10.89 -6.13 11.69
CA ASN A 141 10.22 -6.90 10.64
C ASN A 141 11.19 -7.33 9.54
N THR A 142 12.22 -8.08 9.93
CA THR A 142 13.24 -8.63 9.01
C THR A 142 12.63 -9.32 7.78
N PRO A 143 11.54 -10.13 7.86
CA PRO A 143 10.94 -10.72 6.67
C PRO A 143 10.46 -9.69 5.65
N ALA A 144 9.90 -8.56 6.09
CA ALA A 144 9.49 -7.49 5.19
C ALA A 144 10.71 -6.74 4.62
N VAL A 145 11.72 -6.45 5.44
CA VAL A 145 12.98 -5.82 4.99
C VAL A 145 13.66 -6.64 3.89
N ASP A 146 13.79 -7.95 4.09
CA ASP A 146 14.39 -8.87 3.11
C ASP A 146 13.57 -8.91 1.81
N PHE A 147 12.24 -8.95 1.94
CA PHE A 147 11.32 -8.90 0.81
C PHE A 147 11.48 -7.61 -0.01
N TYR A 148 11.53 -6.44 0.65
CA TYR A 148 11.70 -5.14 0.00
C TYR A 148 13.08 -5.01 -0.66
N THR A 149 14.14 -5.46 0.01
CA THR A 149 15.50 -5.48 -0.54
C THR A 149 15.57 -6.33 -1.81
N ALA A 150 14.95 -7.51 -1.81
CA ALA A 150 14.90 -8.39 -2.98
C ALA A 150 14.15 -7.78 -4.18
N MET A 151 13.31 -6.78 -3.96
CA MET A 151 12.62 -6.01 -5.01
C MET A 151 13.40 -4.77 -5.48
N GLY A 152 14.58 -4.51 -4.91
CA GLY A 152 15.43 -3.37 -5.27
C GLY A 152 15.14 -2.09 -4.48
N ALA A 153 14.49 -2.18 -3.32
CA ALA A 153 14.38 -1.05 -2.41
C ALA A 153 15.68 -0.88 -1.60
N ASP A 154 16.23 0.33 -1.60
CA ASP A 154 17.39 0.70 -0.80
C ASP A 154 16.95 1.35 0.52
N SER A 155 17.52 0.90 1.65
CA SER A 155 17.32 1.56 2.94
C SER A 155 17.92 2.96 2.97
N GLN A 156 17.20 3.93 3.54
CA GLN A 156 17.66 5.30 3.71
C GLN A 156 18.22 5.52 5.13
N ASP A 157 19.25 4.76 5.50
CA ASP A 157 19.72 4.63 6.89
C ASP A 157 20.29 5.93 7.51
N GLU A 158 20.67 6.90 6.67
CA GLU A 158 21.12 8.22 7.13
C GLU A 158 19.96 9.14 7.58
N TRP A 159 18.71 8.73 7.36
CA TRP A 159 17.52 9.50 7.67
C TRP A 159 16.69 8.85 8.77
N THR A 160 16.31 9.62 9.78
CA THR A 160 15.44 9.14 10.87
C THR A 160 14.11 9.89 10.84
N VAL A 161 13.00 9.16 10.90
CA VAL A 161 11.66 9.77 11.03
C VAL A 161 11.55 10.45 12.40
N ARG A 162 11.15 11.72 12.39
CA ARG A 162 10.86 12.51 13.61
C ARG A 162 9.38 12.88 13.57
N ARG A 163 8.66 12.62 14.66
CA ARG A 163 7.21 12.82 14.75
C ARG A 163 6.86 13.67 15.97
N VAL A 164 5.95 14.63 15.79
CA VAL A 164 5.35 15.44 16.87
C VAL A 164 3.84 15.33 16.71
N THR A 165 3.15 14.84 17.75
CA THR A 165 1.69 14.59 17.75
C THR A 165 1.06 15.03 19.06
N GLY A 166 -0.27 15.08 19.11
CA GLY A 166 -1.04 15.45 20.32
C GLY A 166 -0.69 16.84 20.85
N ASP A 167 -0.68 17.00 22.17
CA ASP A 167 -0.42 18.27 22.85
C ASP A 167 0.94 18.88 22.48
N ALA A 168 1.95 18.04 22.21
CA ALA A 168 3.26 18.52 21.78
C ALA A 168 3.20 19.25 20.43
N LEU A 169 2.28 18.86 19.55
CA LEU A 169 2.06 19.53 18.26
C LEU A 169 1.35 20.88 18.45
N VAL A 170 0.35 20.93 19.34
CA VAL A 170 -0.32 22.19 19.74
C VAL A 170 0.71 23.17 20.31
N LYS A 171 1.57 22.66 21.20
CA LYS A 171 2.67 23.43 21.80
C LYS A 171 3.68 23.93 20.79
N LEU A 172 4.09 23.08 19.86
CA LEU A 172 5.00 23.48 18.79
C LEU A 172 4.41 24.60 17.92
N ALA A 173 3.09 24.61 17.73
CA ALA A 173 2.37 25.66 17.02
C ALA A 173 2.20 26.96 17.82
N GLY A 174 2.53 26.97 19.11
CA GLY A 174 2.31 28.10 20.02
C GLY A 174 0.83 28.43 20.21
N ARG A 175 -0.02 27.40 20.35
CA ARG A 175 -1.49 27.52 20.44
C ARG A 175 -2.06 27.01 21.77
N ASP A 176 -1.22 26.97 22.80
CA ASP A 176 -1.48 26.54 24.17
C ASP A 176 -2.35 27.55 24.95
#